data_AF-A0A1M5AWC9-F1
#
_entry.id   AF-A0A1M5AWC9-F1
#
_cell.length_a   1.000
_cell.length_b   1.000
_cell.length_c   1.000
_cell.angle_alpha   90.00
_cell.angle_beta   90.00
_cell.angle_gamma   90.00
#
_symmetry.space_group_name_H-M   'P 1'
#
loop_
_entity.id
_entity.type
_entity.pdbx_description
1 polymer ?
#
loop_
_entity_poly.entity_id
_entity_poly.type
_entity_poly.pdbx_seq_one_letter_code
_entity_poly.pdbx_strand_id
1 'polypeptide(L)'
;MALLLREAIGERLRRTRTAQRRTLREVSRAARVSLGYLSEVERGRKEPSSELLAAICTALELPLSELLNNVALDIRRGEPAVPVLPAPASGEGREAAAGRDGETEAGKLVPAVVGTDLADLRLQPVLSHRLPASIGTAQMGGKQLNATCKQVIVAA
;
A
#
# COMPACT_ATOMS: atom_id res chain seq x y z
N MET A 1 22.00 -8.11 -8.46
CA MET A 1 21.18 -7.17 -9.26
C MET A 1 19.87 -6.99 -8.51
N ALA A 2 19.50 -5.76 -8.15
CA ALA A 2 18.25 -5.52 -7.44
C ALA A 2 17.05 -5.86 -8.34
N LEU A 3 16.08 -6.59 -7.81
CA LEU A 3 14.88 -7.00 -8.52
C LEU A 3 13.92 -5.81 -8.61
N LEU A 4 13.43 -5.47 -9.81
CA LEU A 4 12.54 -4.33 -9.99
C LEU A 4 11.09 -4.72 -9.70
N LEU A 5 10.32 -3.81 -9.11
CA LEU A 5 8.93 -4.07 -8.71
C LEU A 5 8.07 -4.57 -9.88
N ARG A 6 8.21 -3.94 -11.06
CA ARG A 6 7.47 -4.32 -12.27
C ARG A 6 7.79 -5.74 -12.76
N GLU A 7 9.03 -6.20 -12.55
CA GLU A 7 9.45 -7.56 -12.91
C GLU A 7 8.87 -8.57 -11.93
N ALA A 8 8.91 -8.24 -10.63
CA ALA A 8 8.30 -9.04 -9.57
C ALA A 8 6.80 -9.27 -9.81
N ILE A 9 6.08 -8.18 -10.10
CA ILE A 9 4.64 -8.19 -10.39
C ILE A 9 4.38 -8.99 -11.66
N GLY A 10 5.08 -8.67 -12.75
CA GLY A 10 4.91 -9.33 -14.05
C GLY A 10 5.09 -10.84 -13.97
N GLU A 11 6.15 -11.28 -13.28
CA GLU A 11 6.45 -12.71 -13.10
C GLU A 11 5.41 -13.42 -12.23
N ARG A 12 4.86 -12.75 -11.21
CA ARG A 12 3.78 -13.31 -10.39
C ARG A 12 2.48 -13.45 -11.17
N LEU A 13 2.09 -12.43 -11.93
CA LEU A 13 0.92 -12.48 -12.81
C LEU A 13 1.05 -13.61 -13.85
N ARG A 14 2.22 -13.72 -14.48
CA ARG A 14 2.54 -14.78 -15.44
C ARG A 14 2.40 -16.16 -14.80
N ARG A 15 3.00 -16.38 -13.63
CA ARG A 15 2.93 -17.65 -12.89
C ARG A 15 1.48 -18.04 -12.60
N THR A 16 0.69 -17.12 -12.05
CA THR A 16 -0.74 -17.35 -11.76
C THR A 16 -1.51 -17.73 -13.02
N ARG A 17 -1.35 -16.96 -14.12
CA ARG A 17 -2.01 -17.26 -15.39
C ARG A 17 -1.65 -18.65 -15.92
N THR A 18 -0.36 -19.00 -15.90
CA THR A 18 0.10 -20.29 -16.40
C THR A 18 -0.34 -21.46 -15.52
N ALA A 19 -0.42 -21.27 -14.20
CA ALA A 19 -0.93 -22.26 -13.27
C ALA A 19 -2.42 -22.56 -13.53
N GLN A 20 -3.19 -21.54 -13.90
CA GLN A 20 -4.58 -21.66 -14.33
C GLN A 20 -4.74 -22.22 -15.76
N ARG A 21 -3.64 -22.47 -16.48
CA ARG A 21 -3.62 -22.87 -17.90
C ARG A 21 -4.36 -21.92 -18.84
N ARG A 22 -4.44 -20.63 -18.47
CA ARG A 22 -5.13 -19.61 -19.27
C ARG A 22 -4.21 -18.95 -20.27
N THR A 23 -4.74 -18.61 -21.44
CA THR A 23 -3.97 -17.92 -22.48
C THR A 23 -3.89 -16.41 -22.20
N LEU A 24 -2.86 -15.75 -22.73
CA LEU A 24 -2.77 -14.28 -22.70
C LEU A 24 -4.02 -13.62 -23.29
N ARG A 25 -4.61 -14.22 -24.34
CA ARG A 25 -5.79 -13.70 -25.03
C ARG A 25 -7.05 -13.76 -24.17
N GLU A 26 -7.23 -14.84 -23.41
CA GLU A 26 -8.36 -14.96 -22.47
C GLU A 26 -8.29 -13.91 -21.37
N VAL A 27 -7.12 -13.76 -20.74
CA VAL A 27 -6.93 -12.81 -19.64
C VAL A 27 -7.01 -11.38 -20.13
N SER A 28 -6.39 -11.05 -21.27
CA SER A 28 -6.43 -9.70 -21.83
C SER A 28 -7.87 -9.28 -22.17
N ARG A 29 -8.68 -10.21 -22.70
CA ARG A 29 -10.09 -9.97 -22.99
C ARG A 29 -10.91 -9.74 -21.72
N ALA A 30 -10.70 -10.55 -20.69
CA ALA A 30 -11.39 -10.40 -19.41
C ALA A 30 -11.01 -9.10 -18.69
N ALA A 31 -9.72 -8.73 -18.71
CA ALA A 31 -9.20 -7.50 -18.11
C ALA A 31 -9.43 -6.23 -18.96
N ARG A 32 -10.00 -6.36 -20.18
CA ARG A 32 -10.20 -5.27 -21.14
C ARG A 32 -8.92 -4.50 -21.50
N VAL A 33 -7.80 -5.21 -21.61
CA VAL A 33 -6.50 -4.67 -22.02
C VAL A 33 -6.05 -5.31 -23.34
N SER A 34 -5.13 -4.65 -24.05
CA SER A 34 -4.56 -5.26 -25.25
C SER A 34 -3.64 -6.44 -24.90
N LEU A 35 -3.63 -7.47 -25.74
CA LEU A 35 -2.77 -8.64 -25.57
C LEU A 35 -1.28 -8.25 -25.52
N GLY A 36 -0.87 -7.31 -26.38
CA GLY A 36 0.49 -6.79 -26.40
C GLY A 36 0.85 -6.10 -25.09
N TYR A 37 -0.06 -5.28 -24.54
CA TYR A 37 0.16 -4.61 -23.26
C TYR A 37 0.33 -5.62 -22.12
N LEU A 38 -0.55 -6.61 -21.98
CA LEU A 38 -0.44 -7.64 -20.96
C LEU A 38 0.88 -8.44 -21.09
N SER A 39 1.30 -8.72 -22.32
CA SER A 39 2.58 -9.40 -22.56
C SER A 39 3.78 -8.57 -22.12
N GLU A 40 3.77 -7.24 -22.34
CA GLU A 40 4.83 -6.36 -21.86
C GLU A 40 4.85 -6.25 -20.33
N VAL A 41 3.68 -6.27 -19.69
CA VAL A 41 3.54 -6.28 -18.23
C VAL A 41 4.08 -7.58 -17.63
N GLU A 42 3.70 -8.76 -18.15
CA GLU A 42 4.20 -10.05 -17.67
C GLU A 42 5.72 -10.19 -17.81
N ARG A 43 6.32 -9.49 -18.77
CA ARG A 43 7.77 -9.45 -19.00
C ARG A 43 8.49 -8.35 -18.19
N GLY A 44 7.77 -7.61 -17.33
CA GLY A 44 8.34 -6.53 -16.54
C GLY A 44 8.83 -5.33 -17.37
N ARG A 45 8.31 -5.13 -18.57
CA ARG A 45 8.68 -4.00 -19.44
C ARG A 45 7.78 -2.78 -19.28
N LYS A 46 6.60 -2.96 -18.70
CA LYS A 46 5.65 -1.87 -18.39
C LYS A 46 5.21 -1.92 -16.94
N GLU A 47 4.98 -0.73 -16.39
CA GLU A 47 4.38 -0.56 -15.07
C GLU A 47 2.87 -0.32 -15.27
N PRO A 48 2.01 -1.28 -14.89
CA PRO A 48 0.57 -1.07 -14.99
C PRO A 48 0.13 0.01 -14.01
N SER A 49 -0.85 0.82 -14.42
CA SER A 49 -1.55 1.68 -13.45
C SER A 49 -2.26 0.81 -12.41
N SER A 50 -2.57 1.39 -11.25
CA SER A 50 -3.26 0.68 -10.17
C SER A 50 -4.60 0.08 -10.65
N GLU A 51 -5.33 0.79 -11.52
CA GLU A 51 -6.59 0.35 -12.10
C GLU A 51 -6.40 -0.84 -13.05
N LEU A 52 -5.38 -0.79 -13.91
CA LEU A 52 -5.07 -1.89 -14.83
C LEU A 52 -4.57 -3.11 -14.09
N LEU A 53 -3.76 -2.93 -13.05
CA LEU A 53 -3.32 -4.01 -12.19
C LEU A 53 -4.51 -4.70 -11.51
N ALA A 54 -5.44 -3.92 -10.94
CA ALA A 54 -6.65 -4.43 -10.32
C ALA A 54 -7.55 -5.19 -11.33
N ALA A 55 -7.68 -4.68 -12.56
CA ALA A 55 -8.43 -5.34 -13.63
C ALA A 55 -7.81 -6.69 -14.02
N ILE A 56 -6.48 -6.77 -14.12
CA ILE A 56 -5.76 -8.02 -14.40
C ILE A 56 -5.91 -9.00 -13.24
N CYS A 57 -5.78 -8.55 -11.99
CA CYS A 57 -5.97 -9.39 -10.81
C CYS A 57 -7.38 -9.97 -10.75
N THR A 58 -8.39 -9.12 -11.00
CA THR A 58 -9.80 -9.55 -11.08
C THR A 58 -10.01 -10.58 -12.19
N ALA A 59 -9.42 -10.35 -13.37
CA ALA A 59 -9.51 -11.28 -14.48
C ALA A 59 -8.86 -12.63 -14.19
N LEU A 60 -7.85 -12.68 -13.32
CA LEU A 60 -7.17 -13.89 -12.84
C LEU A 60 -7.79 -14.47 -11.56
N GLU A 61 -8.86 -13.89 -11.02
CA GLU A 61 -9.45 -14.29 -9.72
C GLU A 61 -8.39 -14.32 -8.60
N LEU A 62 -7.42 -13.40 -8.67
CA LEU A 62 -6.31 -13.29 -7.73
C LEU A 62 -6.54 -12.07 -6.83
N PRO A 63 -6.61 -12.22 -5.49
CA PRO A 63 -6.68 -11.08 -4.59
C PRO A 63 -5.42 -10.20 -4.72
N LEU A 64 -5.59 -8.89 -4.85
CA LEU A 64 -4.46 -7.95 -4.97
C LEU A 64 -3.53 -8.01 -3.75
N SER A 65 -4.07 -8.19 -2.55
CA SER A 65 -3.30 -8.36 -1.33
C SER A 65 -2.37 -9.58 -1.38
N GLU A 66 -2.86 -10.70 -1.92
CA GLU A 66 -2.07 -11.91 -2.08
C GLU A 66 -0.94 -11.70 -3.09
N LEU A 67 -1.22 -11.04 -4.22
CA LEU A 67 -0.20 -10.67 -5.19
C LEU A 67 0.90 -9.82 -4.54
N LEU A 68 0.53 -8.75 -3.83
CA LEU A 68 1.47 -7.83 -3.21
C LEU A 68 2.29 -8.51 -2.09
N ASN A 69 1.69 -9.38 -1.29
CA ASN A 69 2.40 -10.16 -0.28
C ASN A 69 3.46 -11.06 -0.93
N ASN A 70 3.09 -11.77 -2.00
CA ASN A 70 4.02 -12.62 -2.75
C ASN A 70 5.16 -11.82 -3.40
N VAL A 71 4.86 -10.63 -3.91
CA VAL A 71 5.87 -9.71 -4.48
C VAL A 71 6.83 -9.22 -3.41
N ALA A 72 6.33 -8.83 -2.23
CA ALA A 72 7.18 -8.42 -1.11
C ALA A 72 8.13 -9.54 -0.68
N LEU A 73 7.65 -10.80 -0.65
CA LEU A 73 8.50 -11.96 -0.37
C LEU A 73 9.56 -12.19 -1.44
N ASP A 74 9.24 -12.00 -2.72
CA ASP A 74 10.21 -12.13 -3.82
C ASP A 74 11.30 -11.06 -3.75
N ILE A 75 10.91 -9.81 -3.49
CA ILE A 75 11.85 -8.70 -3.31
C ILE A 75 12.76 -8.97 -2.11
N ARG A 76 12.20 -9.36 -0.95
CA ARG A 76 12.97 -9.68 0.25
C ARG A 76 13.98 -10.80 0.05
N ARG A 77 13.70 -11.77 -0.83
CA ARG A 77 14.65 -12.84 -1.20
C ARG A 77 15.80 -12.34 -2.09
N GLY A 78 15.55 -11.31 -2.89
CA GLY A 78 16.54 -10.69 -3.76
C GLY A 78 17.32 -9.55 -3.11
N GLU A 79 16.82 -9.01 -1.99
CA GLU A 79 17.53 -8.00 -1.21
C GLU A 79 18.73 -8.61 -0.48
N PRO A 80 19.89 -7.93 -0.49
CA PRO A 80 20.98 -8.31 0.40
C PRO A 80 20.51 -8.17 1.85
N ALA A 81 20.87 -9.13 2.70
CA ALA A 81 20.51 -9.09 4.11
C ALA A 81 21.01 -7.78 4.74
N VAL A 82 20.08 -6.88 5.05
CA VAL A 82 20.39 -5.68 5.81
C VAL A 82 20.64 -6.16 7.25
N PRO A 83 21.83 -5.94 7.83
CA PRO A 83 22.08 -6.31 9.22
C PRO A 83 21.09 -5.55 10.10
N VAL A 84 20.16 -6.29 10.70
CA VAL A 84 19.23 -5.74 11.67
C VAL A 84 20.06 -5.36 12.89
N LEU A 85 20.32 -4.06 13.06
CA LEU A 85 20.84 -3.54 14.33
C LEU A 85 19.82 -3.93 15.41
N PRO A 86 20.26 -4.55 16.52
CA PRO A 86 19.35 -4.96 17.58
C PRO A 86 18.55 -3.75 18.05
N ALA A 87 17.22 -3.89 18.04
CA ALA A 87 16.32 -2.88 18.59
C ALA A 87 16.76 -2.56 20.03
N PRO A 88 16.78 -1.29 20.45
CA PRO A 88 17.10 -0.97 21.83
C PRO A 88 16.09 -1.70 22.73
N ALA A 89 16.60 -2.56 23.60
CA ALA A 89 15.82 -3.28 24.60
C ALA A 89 14.94 -2.26 25.34
N SER A 90 13.64 -2.27 25.05
CA SER A 90 12.68 -1.46 25.77
C SER A 90 12.57 -2.07 27.15
N GLY A 91 13.06 -1.33 28.15
CA GLY A 91 13.15 -1.79 29.52
C GLY A 91 11.81 -2.30 30.04
N GLU A 92 11.87 -3.42 30.74
CA GLU A 92 10.77 -4.03 31.48
C GLU A 92 10.31 -3.06 32.58
N GLY A 93 9.11 -2.50 32.43
CA GLY A 93 8.41 -1.71 33.44
C GLY A 93 7.18 -2.48 33.93
N ARG A 94 7.23 -2.92 35.19
CA ARG A 94 6.21 -3.67 35.93
C ARG A 94 4.82 -2.98 35.98
N GLU A 95 3.80 -3.79 35.72
CA GLU A 95 2.41 -3.85 36.24
C GLU A 95 1.85 -2.73 37.15
N ALA A 96 0.69 -2.17 36.77
CA ALA A 96 -0.45 -1.96 37.66
C ALA A 96 -1.78 -1.84 36.87
N ALA A 97 -2.77 -2.61 37.30
CA ALA A 97 -4.08 -2.79 36.69
C ALA A 97 -5.10 -1.67 37.00
N ALA A 98 -6.08 -1.49 36.12
CA ALA A 98 -7.52 -1.41 36.43
C ALA A 98 -8.31 -1.01 35.16
N GLY A 99 -9.31 -1.83 34.81
CA GLY A 99 -10.15 -1.61 33.63
C GLY A 99 -11.14 -0.45 33.78
N ARG A 100 -11.66 -0.02 32.62
CA ARG A 100 -13.04 0.41 32.40
C ARG A 100 -13.29 0.56 30.90
N ASP A 101 -14.41 0.00 30.48
CA ASP A 101 -14.98 0.08 29.15
C ASP A 101 -15.24 1.55 28.75
N GLY A 102 -14.95 1.90 27.51
CA GLY A 102 -15.20 3.24 26.97
C GLY A 102 -14.45 3.50 25.66
N GLU A 103 -15.17 3.37 24.55
CA GLU A 103 -15.07 4.15 23.31
C GLU A 103 -13.67 4.67 22.91
N THR A 104 -13.08 4.03 21.91
CA THR A 104 -11.98 4.60 21.13
C THR A 104 -12.46 5.80 20.32
N GLU A 105 -12.08 7.01 20.71
CA GLU A 105 -11.82 8.12 19.79
C GLU A 105 -10.76 9.09 20.38
N ALA A 106 -9.80 9.44 19.52
CA ALA A 106 -8.90 10.59 19.59
C ALA A 106 -7.95 10.76 20.82
N GLY A 107 -6.68 10.39 20.61
CA GLY A 107 -5.51 11.18 21.00
C GLY A 107 -5.24 11.44 22.48
N LYS A 108 -4.30 10.69 23.08
CA LYS A 108 -3.66 11.11 24.34
C LYS A 108 -2.33 11.81 24.04
N LEU A 109 -2.29 13.13 24.31
CA LEU A 109 -1.07 13.93 24.29
C LEU A 109 -0.06 13.43 25.33
N VAL A 110 1.21 13.41 24.93
CA VAL A 110 2.38 13.37 25.84
C VAL A 110 2.37 14.66 26.70
N PRO A 111 2.80 14.61 27.97
CA PRO A 111 2.88 15.83 28.79
C PRO A 111 4.00 16.72 28.23
N ALA A 112 3.62 17.73 27.46
CA ALA A 112 4.50 18.83 27.08
C ALA A 112 4.65 19.77 28.29
N VAL A 113 5.45 19.38 29.28
CA VAL A 113 5.78 20.25 30.41
C VAL A 113 7.29 20.30 30.57
N VAL A 114 7.88 21.38 30.11
CA VAL A 114 9.14 21.91 30.65
C VAL A 114 8.81 23.32 31.12
N GLY A 115 8.64 23.51 32.43
CA GLY A 115 8.47 24.82 33.05
C GLY A 115 7.10 25.05 33.71
N THR A 116 7.11 25.85 34.77
CA THR A 116 5.98 26.10 35.69
C THR A 116 5.20 27.40 35.40
N ASP A 117 5.34 28.02 34.22
CA ASP A 117 4.75 29.34 33.97
C ASP A 117 4.09 29.48 32.58
N LEU A 118 2.97 30.21 32.54
CA LEU A 118 1.93 30.14 31.49
C LEU A 118 2.17 31.11 30.30
N ALA A 119 3.30 31.83 30.25
CA ALA A 119 3.52 32.92 29.29
C ALA A 119 4.21 32.52 27.96
N ASP A 120 4.81 31.34 27.86
CA ASP A 120 5.70 30.97 26.73
C ASP A 120 5.10 29.96 25.74
N LEU A 121 3.77 29.87 25.62
CA LEU A 121 3.12 28.92 24.72
C LEU A 121 3.23 29.34 23.22
N ARG A 122 4.42 29.19 22.64
CA ARG A 122 4.65 29.17 21.18
C ARG A 122 4.56 27.72 20.69
N LEU A 123 3.35 27.24 20.41
CA LEU A 123 3.15 25.96 19.71
C LEU A 123 3.65 26.07 18.27
N GLN A 124 4.84 25.53 17.99
CA GLN A 124 5.18 25.04 16.65
C GLN A 124 4.83 23.55 16.62
N PRO A 125 4.04 23.05 15.67
CA PRO A 125 3.82 21.62 15.59
C PRO A 125 5.07 20.96 14.99
N VAL A 126 5.96 20.47 15.85
CA VAL A 126 6.94 19.45 15.47
C VAL A 126 6.18 18.13 15.36
N LEU A 127 5.65 17.87 14.17
CA LEU A 127 5.08 16.58 13.79
C LEU A 127 6.17 15.50 13.88
N SER A 128 6.26 14.84 15.03
CA SER A 128 7.21 13.76 15.29
C SER A 128 6.62 12.37 15.09
N HIS A 129 5.36 12.27 14.65
CA HIS A 129 4.72 10.97 14.45
C HIS A 129 4.80 10.54 12.97
N ARG A 130 5.64 9.54 12.71
CA ARG A 130 5.54 8.72 11.50
C ARG A 130 4.16 8.06 11.47
N LEU A 131 3.46 8.22 10.35
CA LEU A 131 2.26 7.44 10.05
C LEU A 131 2.60 5.93 10.10
N PRO A 132 1.91 5.12 10.92
CA PRO A 132 1.98 3.67 10.81
C PRO A 132 1.29 3.23 9.52
N ALA A 133 1.94 2.34 8.78
CA ALA A 133 1.37 1.75 7.58
C ALA A 133 0.25 0.77 7.97
N SER A 134 -0.99 1.24 7.96
CA SER A 134 -2.16 0.36 7.88
C SER A 134 -3.12 0.89 6.83
N ILE A 135 -2.99 0.33 5.63
CA ILE A 135 -3.89 0.51 4.50
C ILE A 135 -5.16 -0.28 4.81
N GLY A 136 -6.28 0.42 4.99
CA GLY A 136 -7.58 -0.21 5.08
C GLY A 136 -8.66 0.80 5.44
N THR A 137 -9.58 1.04 4.52
CA THR A 137 -11.02 1.35 4.71
C THR A 137 -11.57 1.79 3.35
N ALA A 138 -12.51 1.03 2.79
CA ALA A 138 -13.94 1.09 3.08
C ALA A 138 -14.61 2.30 2.40
N GLN A 139 -15.66 1.93 1.69
CA GLN A 139 -16.50 2.67 0.77
C GLN A 139 -17.41 3.69 1.48
N MET A 140 -18.10 4.52 0.67
CA MET A 140 -19.29 5.35 0.97
C MET A 140 -18.97 6.72 1.62
N GLY A 141 -19.51 7.86 1.22
CA GLY A 141 -20.57 8.22 0.29
C GLY A 141 -21.10 9.60 0.72
N GLY A 142 -21.39 10.50 -0.22
CA GLY A 142 -22.13 11.74 0.08
C GLY A 142 -21.62 13.00 -0.61
N LYS A 143 -22.34 13.39 -1.69
CA LYS A 143 -22.81 14.74 -2.07
C LYS A 143 -22.01 15.97 -1.59
N GLN A 144 -21.73 17.01 -2.37
CA GLN A 144 -22.11 17.40 -3.72
C GLN A 144 -21.25 18.62 -4.15
N LEU A 145 -20.87 18.64 -5.42
CA LEU A 145 -20.79 19.80 -6.34
C LEU A 145 -19.80 20.96 -6.06
N ASN A 146 -18.85 21.14 -6.98
CA ASN A 146 -18.98 22.19 -8.01
C ASN A 146 -18.12 21.84 -9.25
N ALA A 147 -18.67 22.15 -10.41
CA ALA A 147 -18.08 22.09 -11.72
C ALA A 147 -16.71 22.79 -11.83
N THR A 148 -15.83 22.21 -12.65
CA THR A 148 -14.89 22.86 -13.60
C THR A 148 -13.58 22.06 -13.67
N CYS A 149 -13.55 21.03 -14.53
CA CYS A 149 -12.42 20.68 -15.39
C CYS A 149 -12.79 19.46 -16.27
N LYS A 150 -13.87 19.62 -17.05
CA LYS A 150 -14.06 18.88 -18.30
C LYS A 150 -13.19 19.58 -19.34
N GLN A 151 -12.04 18.98 -19.64
CA GLN A 151 -11.11 19.20 -20.77
C GLN A 151 -9.78 18.66 -20.23
N VAL A 152 -9.35 17.44 -20.52
CA VAL A 152 -8.67 17.08 -21.76
C VAL A 152 -8.87 15.58 -22.02
N ILE A 153 -9.87 15.24 -22.84
CA ILE A 153 -9.90 14.03 -23.67
C ILE A 153 -10.47 14.52 -25.01
N VAL A 154 -9.83 14.13 -26.12
CA VAL A 154 -10.01 14.55 -27.52
C VAL A 154 -9.07 15.67 -27.97
N ALA A 155 -7.84 15.30 -28.31
CA ALA A 155 -7.10 15.78 -29.49
C ALA A 155 -5.81 14.94 -29.69
N ALA A 156 -5.66 14.40 -30.90
CA ALA A 156 -4.53 13.62 -31.46
C ALA A 156 -4.44 12.13 -31.07
#